data_AF-A0A4Y2LVE5-F1
#
_entry.id   AF-A0A4Y2LVE5-F1
#
_cell.length_a   1.000
_cell.length_b   1.000
_cell.length_c   1.000
_cell.angle_alpha   90.00
_cell.angle_beta   90.00
_cell.angle_gamma   90.00
#
_symmetry.space_group_name_H-M   'P 1'
#
loop_
_entity.id
_entity.type
_entity.pdbx_description
1 polymer ?
#
loop_
_entity_poly.entity_id
_entity_poly.type
_entity_poly.pdbx_seq_one_letter_code
_entity_poly.pdbx_strand_id
1 'polypeptide(L)'
;MIVHNISKTFFSSDGPCHNVSPHTSFPWSQEPVDFLNIPDDSEEGYILEVDMEYPPELHHQHNCYPLAPEKTTVSHLEYSNYAKEILTRLNLPKCKPSVKLIPNIRNKEKYVIHYRNLKFYVNLGLKVTKVHRILKFQQVNGSKIALISTKNNVKRRQQTLKKIYFSF
;
A
#
# COMPACT_ATOMS: atom_id res chain seq x y z
N MET A 1 25.43 -12.13 -20.84
CA MET A 1 26.08 -11.36 -19.76
C MET A 1 25.04 -10.55 -19.02
N ILE A 2 24.93 -10.89 -17.74
CA ILE A 2 24.06 -10.50 -16.63
C ILE A 2 23.36 -9.12 -16.71
N VAL A 3 22.03 -9.18 -16.73
CA VAL A 3 21.10 -8.11 -16.28
C VAL A 3 21.21 -8.02 -14.76
N HIS A 4 21.87 -6.98 -14.23
CA HIS A 4 21.88 -6.70 -12.79
C HIS A 4 20.75 -5.74 -12.42
N ASN A 5 19.89 -6.30 -11.57
CA ASN A 5 18.68 -5.77 -10.97
C ASN A 5 18.98 -4.53 -10.09
N ILE A 6 18.14 -3.50 -10.20
CA ILE A 6 18.33 -2.14 -9.66
C ILE A 6 17.82 -2.06 -8.20
N SER A 7 18.29 -2.95 -7.31
CA SER A 7 17.79 -3.04 -5.93
C SER A 7 18.75 -2.52 -4.85
N LYS A 8 19.75 -1.71 -5.21
CA LYS A 8 20.67 -1.12 -4.23
C LYS A 8 20.84 0.37 -4.52
N THR A 9 20.27 1.23 -3.68
CA THR A 9 20.82 2.54 -3.27
C THR A 9 19.78 3.34 -2.48
N PHE A 10 19.50 2.91 -1.26
CA PHE A 10 19.01 3.81 -0.21
C PHE A 10 19.62 3.30 1.10
N PHE A 11 20.15 4.20 1.93
CA PHE A 11 20.84 3.97 3.21
C PHE A 11 22.37 3.83 3.18
N SER A 12 23.03 4.97 3.37
CA SER A 12 24.20 5.23 4.26
C SER A 12 24.49 6.74 4.14
N SER A 13 24.75 7.55 5.15
CA SER A 13 25.16 7.46 6.57
C SER A 13 24.94 8.89 7.15
N ASP A 14 24.70 9.21 8.44
CA ASP A 14 25.53 9.05 9.65
C ASP A 14 24.73 9.54 10.88
N GLY A 15 24.66 8.74 11.95
CA GLY A 15 24.03 8.99 13.26
C GLY A 15 24.08 7.68 14.06
N PRO A 16 24.25 7.67 15.41
CA PRO A 16 24.77 6.53 16.17
C PRO A 16 24.03 5.25 15.82
N CYS A 17 24.79 4.41 15.12
CA CYS A 17 24.31 3.35 14.29
C CYS A 17 23.92 2.15 15.16
N HIS A 18 22.64 1.99 15.49
CA HIS A 18 22.10 0.65 15.48
C HIS A 18 22.06 0.21 14.01
N ASN A 19 23.05 -0.59 13.60
CA ASN A 19 23.18 -1.17 12.26
C ASN A 19 21.85 -1.76 11.78
N VAL A 20 21.19 -1.12 10.81
CA VAL A 20 20.07 -1.73 10.09
C VAL A 20 20.54 -2.10 8.68
N SER A 21 20.99 -3.35 8.54
CA SER A 21 21.31 -4.00 7.27
C SER A 21 20.03 -4.18 6.42
N PRO A 22 20.08 -4.33 5.07
CA PRO A 22 18.90 -4.41 4.19
C PRO A 22 18.03 -5.66 4.38
N HIS A 23 18.34 -6.48 5.39
CA HIS A 23 17.51 -7.55 5.91
C HIS A 23 16.65 -7.05 7.08
N THR A 24 16.20 -5.79 7.06
CA THR A 24 15.27 -5.28 8.06
C THR A 24 13.97 -6.06 7.94
N SER A 25 13.86 -7.15 8.69
CA SER A 25 12.59 -7.77 8.99
C SER A 25 11.76 -6.69 9.63
N PHE A 26 10.79 -6.19 8.88
CA PHE A 26 9.74 -5.30 9.33
C PHE A 26 8.87 -6.12 10.27
N PRO A 27 9.08 -6.06 11.60
CA PRO A 27 8.42 -7.00 12.49
C PRO A 27 6.97 -6.57 12.59
N TRP A 28 6.08 -7.49 12.23
CA TRP A 28 4.66 -7.34 12.53
C TRP A 28 4.50 -7.39 14.05
N SER A 29 3.98 -6.32 14.64
CA SER A 29 3.60 -6.26 16.05
C SER A 29 2.10 -6.48 16.21
N GLN A 30 1.70 -6.94 17.40
CA GLN A 30 0.28 -7.07 17.80
C GLN A 30 -0.10 -6.08 18.89
N GLU A 31 0.77 -5.11 19.19
CA GLU A 31 0.49 -4.14 20.25
C GLU A 31 -0.71 -3.28 19.88
N PRO A 32 -1.64 -3.03 20.82
CA PRO A 32 -2.78 -2.16 20.57
C PRO A 32 -2.26 -0.73 20.36
N VAL A 33 -2.41 -0.23 19.14
CA VAL A 33 -2.07 1.15 18.77
C VAL A 33 -3.36 1.90 18.49
N ASP A 34 -3.52 3.08 19.09
CA ASP A 34 -4.63 3.96 18.83
C ASP A 34 -4.42 4.73 17.52
N PHE A 35 -4.67 4.05 16.40
CA PHE A 35 -4.41 4.57 15.05
C PHE A 35 -5.31 5.75 14.63
N LEU A 36 -6.39 6.05 15.36
CA LEU A 36 -7.29 7.16 15.04
C LEU A 36 -6.74 8.50 15.51
N ASN A 37 -6.04 8.50 16.65
CA ASN A 37 -5.52 9.71 17.28
C ASN A 37 -4.13 10.14 16.79
N ILE A 38 -3.52 9.35 15.91
CA ILE A 38 -2.20 9.66 15.33
C ILE A 38 -2.35 10.80 14.31
N PRO A 39 -1.49 11.83 14.37
CA PRO A 39 -1.48 12.90 13.40
C PRO A 39 -0.98 12.37 12.04
N ASP A 40 -1.56 12.90 10.96
CA ASP A 40 -1.22 12.52 9.58
C ASP A 40 0.24 12.85 9.19
N ASP A 41 0.86 13.81 9.89
CA ASP A 41 2.24 14.28 9.69
C ASP A 41 3.24 13.66 10.69
N SER A 42 2.84 12.57 11.35
CA SER A 42 3.70 11.81 12.27
C SER A 42 4.98 11.34 11.55
N GLU A 43 6.11 11.36 12.28
CA GLU A 43 7.36 10.71 11.80
C GLU A 43 7.25 9.18 11.83
N GLU A 44 6.19 8.64 12.45
CA GLU A 44 5.89 7.21 12.48
C GLU A 44 4.61 6.91 11.70
N GLY A 45 4.71 5.96 10.77
CA GLY A 45 3.60 5.44 9.99
C GLY A 45 3.27 3.98 10.33
N TYR A 46 2.03 3.61 10.04
CA TYR A 46 1.50 2.27 10.30
C TYR A 46 0.80 1.69 9.08
N ILE A 47 1.08 0.42 8.82
CA ILE A 47 0.31 -0.44 7.91
C ILE A 47 -0.38 -1.48 8.78
N LEU A 48 -1.69 -1.57 8.70
CA LEU A 48 -2.50 -2.49 9.51
C LEU A 48 -3.12 -3.56 8.62
N GLU A 49 -3.16 -4.78 9.12
CA GLU A 49 -4.02 -5.83 8.58
C GLU A 49 -5.27 -5.93 9.45
N VAL A 50 -6.43 -5.62 8.87
CA VAL A 50 -7.69 -5.48 9.61
C VAL A 50 -8.83 -6.20 8.93
N ASP A 51 -9.80 -6.64 9.73
CA ASP A 51 -11.13 -7.01 9.27
C ASP A 51 -12.05 -5.80 9.40
N MET A 52 -12.84 -5.55 8.36
CA MET A 52 -13.78 -4.43 8.30
C MET A 52 -15.15 -4.92 7.84
N GLU A 53 -16.18 -4.47 8.53
CA GLU A 53 -17.57 -4.69 8.15
C GLU A 53 -18.09 -3.49 7.34
N TYR A 54 -18.84 -3.80 6.29
CA TYR A 54 -19.51 -2.82 5.45
C TYR A 54 -20.98 -2.73 5.86
N PRO A 55 -21.38 -1.70 6.62
CA PRO A 55 -22.74 -1.64 7.14
C PRO A 55 -23.78 -1.44 6.01
N PRO A 56 -24.93 -2.15 6.05
CA PRO A 56 -25.95 -2.05 5.00
C PRO A 56 -26.47 -0.63 4.76
N GLU A 57 -26.48 0.21 5.80
CA GLU A 57 -26.88 1.63 5.72
C GLU A 57 -26.04 2.43 4.71
N LEU A 58 -24.79 2.02 4.45
CA LEU A 58 -23.90 2.71 3.52
C LEU A 58 -24.04 2.22 2.08
N HIS A 59 -24.74 1.11 1.82
CA HIS A 59 -24.80 0.49 0.49
C HIS A 59 -25.39 1.43 -0.57
N HIS A 60 -26.41 2.19 -0.20
CA HIS A 60 -27.03 3.13 -1.13
C HIS A 60 -26.12 4.34 -1.40
N GLN A 61 -25.52 4.91 -0.35
CA GLN A 61 -24.65 6.08 -0.46
C GLN A 61 -23.36 5.78 -1.23
N HIS A 62 -22.80 4.59 -1.06
CA HIS A 62 -21.52 4.20 -1.65
C HIS A 62 -21.64 3.32 -2.91
N ASN A 63 -22.85 3.20 -3.47
CA ASN A 63 -23.09 2.37 -4.65
C ASN A 63 -22.18 2.76 -5.84
N CYS A 64 -21.92 4.06 -6.02
CA CYS A 64 -21.07 4.56 -7.11
C CYS A 64 -19.58 4.41 -6.83
N TYR A 65 -19.16 4.53 -5.55
CA TYR A 65 -17.75 4.51 -5.15
C TYR A 65 -17.53 3.66 -3.89
N PRO A 66 -17.58 2.32 -4.01
CA PRO A 66 -17.25 1.44 -2.90
C PRO A 66 -15.82 1.66 -2.40
N LEU A 67 -15.69 1.72 -1.08
CA LEU A 67 -14.42 1.84 -0.38
C LEU A 67 -13.68 0.50 -0.33
N ALA A 68 -12.36 0.55 -0.12
CA ALA A 68 -11.50 -0.62 0.00
C ALA A 68 -11.62 -1.61 -1.19
N PRO A 69 -11.17 -1.22 -2.40
CA PRO A 69 -11.17 -2.12 -3.54
C PRO A 69 -10.22 -3.31 -3.30
N GLU A 70 -10.61 -4.48 -3.81
CA GLU A 70 -9.88 -5.73 -3.60
C GLU A 70 -9.45 -6.34 -4.92
N LYS A 71 -8.29 -6.99 -4.92
CA LYS A 71 -7.84 -7.78 -6.06
C LYS A 71 -8.57 -9.13 -6.03
N THR A 72 -9.57 -9.29 -6.88
CA THR A 72 -10.33 -10.54 -6.98
C THR A 72 -10.67 -10.86 -8.43
N THR A 73 -11.24 -12.03 -8.63
CA THR A 73 -11.64 -12.53 -9.94
C THR A 73 -13.16 -12.59 -9.98
N VAL A 74 -13.79 -12.00 -10.99
CA VAL A 74 -15.23 -12.13 -11.19
C VAL A 74 -15.52 -13.47 -11.85
N SER A 75 -16.27 -14.33 -11.17
CA SER A 75 -16.73 -15.58 -11.75
C SER A 75 -17.91 -15.36 -12.70
N HIS A 76 -18.14 -16.29 -13.64
CA HIS A 76 -19.28 -16.21 -14.55
C HIS A 76 -20.64 -16.21 -13.81
N LEU A 77 -20.69 -16.77 -12.60
CA LEU A 77 -21.90 -16.79 -11.76
C LEU A 77 -22.28 -15.38 -11.28
N GLU A 78 -21.28 -14.52 -11.04
CA GLU A 78 -21.43 -13.14 -10.58
C GLU A 78 -21.80 -12.16 -11.71
N TYR A 79 -21.86 -12.62 -12.96
CA TYR A 79 -22.26 -11.76 -14.07
C TYR A 79 -23.73 -11.38 -13.95
N SER A 80 -24.04 -10.14 -14.33
CA SER A 80 -25.44 -9.70 -14.45
C SER A 80 -26.19 -10.57 -15.46
N ASN A 81 -27.49 -10.71 -15.27
CA ASN A 81 -28.34 -11.47 -16.19
C ASN A 81 -28.23 -10.95 -17.62
N TYR A 82 -28.16 -9.62 -17.77
CA TYR A 82 -27.92 -8.97 -19.06
C TYR A 82 -26.58 -9.41 -19.69
N ALA A 83 -25.49 -9.41 -18.93
CA ALA A 83 -24.19 -9.86 -19.46
C ALA A 83 -24.21 -11.34 -19.87
N LYS A 84 -24.91 -12.19 -19.12
CA LYS A 84 -25.10 -13.61 -19.48
C LYS A 84 -25.90 -13.75 -20.79
N GLU A 85 -26.99 -13.00 -20.94
CA GLU A 85 -27.80 -12.99 -22.16
C GLU A 85 -26.98 -12.58 -23.39
N ILE A 86 -26.18 -11.52 -23.29
CA ILE A 86 -25.33 -11.06 -24.40
C ILE A 86 -24.30 -12.13 -24.81
N LEU A 87 -23.67 -12.82 -23.85
CA LEU A 87 -22.75 -13.91 -24.14
C LEU A 87 -23.44 -15.03 -24.92
N THR A 88 -24.66 -15.41 -24.52
CA THR A 88 -25.47 -16.42 -25.20
C THR A 88 -25.90 -15.96 -26.59
N ARG A 89 -26.42 -14.74 -26.72
CA ARG A 89 -26.91 -14.18 -28.00
C ARG A 89 -25.83 -14.03 -29.04
N LEU A 90 -24.62 -13.65 -28.63
CA LEU A 90 -23.48 -13.46 -29.53
C LEU A 90 -22.63 -14.73 -29.69
N ASN A 91 -23.03 -15.84 -29.06
CA ASN A 91 -22.30 -17.11 -29.04
C ASN A 91 -20.82 -16.95 -28.69
N LEU A 92 -20.52 -16.04 -27.75
CA LEU A 92 -19.15 -15.69 -27.38
C LEU A 92 -18.58 -16.72 -26.39
N PRO A 93 -17.29 -17.10 -26.52
CA PRO A 93 -16.66 -17.97 -25.55
C PRO A 93 -16.60 -17.28 -24.19
N LYS A 94 -16.75 -18.05 -23.12
CA LYS A 94 -16.60 -17.55 -21.75
C LYS A 94 -15.22 -16.91 -21.60
N CYS A 95 -15.19 -15.65 -21.16
CA CYS A 95 -13.94 -14.96 -20.90
C CYS A 95 -13.14 -15.72 -19.83
N LYS A 96 -11.82 -15.83 -20.02
CA LYS A 96 -10.94 -16.42 -19.02
C LYS A 96 -10.97 -15.55 -17.75
N PRO A 97 -11.06 -16.17 -16.57
CA PRO A 97 -10.99 -15.43 -15.31
C PRO A 97 -9.66 -14.66 -15.25
N SER A 98 -9.73 -13.39 -14.89
CA SER A 98 -8.57 -12.52 -14.67
C SER A 98 -8.73 -11.79 -13.35
N VAL A 99 -7.63 -11.68 -12.62
CA VAL A 99 -7.58 -10.92 -11.38
C VAL A 99 -7.64 -9.44 -11.73
N LYS A 100 -8.64 -8.74 -11.19
CA LYS A 100 -8.82 -7.30 -11.37
C LYS A 100 -8.98 -6.64 -10.00
N LEU A 101 -8.62 -5.36 -9.93
CA LEU A 101 -8.94 -4.55 -8.78
C LEU A 101 -10.41 -4.14 -8.88
N ILE A 102 -11.24 -4.65 -7.97
CA ILE A 102 -12.70 -4.53 -8.03
C ILE A 102 -13.19 -3.77 -6.80
N PRO A 103 -13.85 -2.62 -6.98
CA PRO A 103 -14.60 -1.99 -5.91
C PRO A 103 -15.84 -2.85 -5.62
N ASN A 104 -16.03 -3.21 -4.35
CA ASN A 104 -17.19 -3.98 -3.92
C ASN A 104 -17.58 -3.57 -2.50
N ILE A 105 -18.87 -3.68 -2.17
CA ILE A 105 -19.46 -3.33 -0.87
C ILE A 105 -19.48 -4.52 0.11
N ARG A 106 -18.66 -5.55 -0.12
CA ARG A 106 -18.61 -6.73 0.76
C ARG A 106 -17.77 -6.42 2.00
N ASN A 107 -17.95 -7.24 3.03
CA ASN A 107 -17.04 -7.25 4.18
C ASN A 107 -15.61 -7.58 3.73
N LYS A 108 -14.65 -7.00 4.43
CA LYS A 108 -13.22 -7.12 4.13
C LYS A 108 -12.57 -7.92 5.24
N GLU A 109 -11.79 -8.93 4.87
CA GLU A 109 -11.04 -9.76 5.80
C GLU A 109 -9.55 -9.65 5.49
N LYS A 110 -8.72 -9.53 6.54
CA LYS A 110 -7.25 -9.42 6.44
C LYS A 110 -6.80 -8.37 5.43
N TYR A 111 -7.50 -7.24 5.39
CA TYR A 111 -7.22 -6.17 4.45
C TYR A 111 -6.02 -5.35 4.94
N VAL A 112 -4.99 -5.26 4.10
CA VAL A 112 -3.76 -4.51 4.41
C VAL A 112 -3.92 -3.06 3.97
N ILE A 113 -3.86 -2.14 4.91
CA ILE A 113 -4.15 -0.73 4.68
C ILE A 113 -3.24 0.21 5.46
N HIS A 114 -2.95 1.37 4.89
CA HIS A 114 -2.26 2.46 5.58
C HIS A 114 -3.18 3.17 6.58
N TYR A 115 -2.66 3.54 7.75
CA TYR A 115 -3.47 4.13 8.84
C TYR A 115 -4.31 5.35 8.42
N ARG A 116 -3.79 6.23 7.56
CA ARG A 116 -4.53 7.40 7.04
C ARG A 116 -5.77 7.02 6.25
N ASN A 117 -5.67 5.98 5.42
CA ASN A 117 -6.81 5.48 4.65
C ASN A 117 -7.80 4.77 5.58
N LEU A 118 -7.30 4.04 6.58
CA LEU A 118 -8.15 3.41 7.59
C LEU A 118 -8.96 4.45 8.37
N LYS A 119 -8.32 5.53 8.82
CA LYS A 119 -8.97 6.68 9.48
C LYS A 119 -10.05 7.30 8.58
N PHE A 120 -9.72 7.51 7.30
CA PHE A 120 -10.68 8.00 6.32
C PHE A 120 -11.88 7.05 6.14
N TYR A 121 -11.64 5.74 6.09
CA TYR A 121 -12.68 4.72 5.96
C TYR A 121 -13.60 4.67 7.17
N VAL A 122 -13.04 4.74 8.38
CA VAL A 122 -13.81 4.81 9.62
C VAL A 122 -14.66 6.08 9.66
N ASN A 123 -14.11 7.22 9.23
CA ASN A 123 -14.87 8.47 9.14
C ASN A 123 -16.04 8.39 8.14
N LEU A 124 -15.92 7.56 7.09
CA LEU A 124 -17.00 7.30 6.14
C LEU A 124 -17.98 6.21 6.61
N GLY A 125 -17.80 5.66 7.81
CA GLY A 125 -18.72 4.74 8.47
C GLY A 125 -18.36 3.26 8.39
N LEU A 126 -17.21 2.88 7.81
CA LEU A 126 -16.71 1.50 7.89
C LEU A 126 -16.39 1.13 9.34
N LYS A 127 -16.77 -0.08 9.75
CA LYS A 127 -16.55 -0.56 11.12
C LYS A 127 -15.39 -1.53 11.13
N VAL A 128 -14.32 -1.23 11.87
CA VAL A 128 -13.20 -2.15 12.07
C VAL A 128 -13.61 -3.18 13.12
N THR A 129 -13.63 -4.46 12.76
CA THR A 129 -14.03 -5.54 13.66
C THR A 129 -12.83 -6.17 14.37
N LYS A 130 -11.70 -6.32 13.67
CA LYS A 130 -10.49 -6.95 14.22
C LYS A 130 -9.23 -6.36 13.60
N VAL A 131 -8.19 -6.21 14.41
CA VAL A 131 -6.82 -5.91 13.95
C VAL A 131 -5.97 -7.17 14.14
N HIS A 132 -5.38 -7.70 13.07
CA HIS A 132 -4.57 -8.93 13.11
C HIS A 132 -3.10 -8.63 13.42
N ARG A 133 -2.54 -7.64 12.73
CA ARG A 133 -1.13 -7.27 12.82
C ARG A 133 -0.91 -5.83 12.38
N ILE A 134 0.11 -5.21 12.96
CA ILE A 134 0.50 -3.83 12.71
C ILE A 134 1.97 -3.82 12.29
N LEU A 135 2.26 -3.09 11.23
CA LEU A 135 3.61 -2.82 10.79
C LEU A 135 3.92 -1.35 11.02
N LYS A 136 4.85 -1.07 11.94
CA LYS A 136 5.35 0.27 12.25
C LYS A 136 6.58 0.59 11.39
N PHE A 137 6.65 1.79 10.84
CA PHE A 137 7.80 2.28 10.07
C PHE A 137 7.99 3.79 10.26
N GLN A 138 9.18 4.28 9.97
CA GLN A 138 9.49 5.72 10.02
C GLN A 138 9.08 6.40 8.71
N GLN A 139 8.25 7.42 8.77
CA GLN A 139 7.82 8.26 7.66
C GLN A 139 8.71 9.48 7.53
N VAL A 140 9.21 9.70 6.32
CA VAL A 140 9.92 10.94 5.96
C VAL A 140 8.96 11.83 5.18
N ASN A 141 8.79 13.07 5.64
CA ASN A 141 7.97 14.05 4.93
C ASN A 141 8.52 14.28 3.50
N GLY A 142 7.64 14.44 2.52
CA GLY A 142 8.01 14.56 1.10
C GLY A 142 9.00 15.72 0.82
N SER A 143 8.88 16.80 1.57
CA SER A 143 9.84 17.92 1.56
C SER A 143 11.24 17.51 2.05
N LYS A 144 11.33 16.65 3.07
CA LYS A 144 12.59 16.06 3.54
C LYS A 144 13.16 15.09 2.48
N ILE A 145 12.32 14.34 1.75
CA ILE A 145 12.77 13.42 0.68
C ILE A 145 13.49 14.19 -0.43
N ALA A 146 12.94 15.33 -0.89
CA ALA A 146 13.57 16.15 -1.91
C ALA A 146 14.94 16.66 -1.47
N LEU A 147 15.05 17.14 -0.23
CA LEU A 147 16.32 17.59 0.36
C LEU A 147 17.35 16.44 0.44
N ILE A 148 16.93 15.25 0.88
CA ILE A 148 17.78 14.06 0.95
C ILE A 148 18.27 13.67 -0.45
N SER A 149 17.39 13.67 -1.44
CA SER A 149 17.73 13.39 -2.85
C SER A 149 18.80 14.35 -3.37
N THR A 150 18.60 15.67 -3.17
CA THR A 150 19.55 16.68 -3.62
C THR A 150 20.91 16.53 -2.94
N LYS A 151 20.94 16.35 -1.61
CA LYS A 151 22.18 16.11 -0.85
C LYS A 151 22.93 14.87 -1.36
N ASN A 152 22.21 13.78 -1.64
CA ASN A 152 22.79 12.55 -2.19
C ASN A 152 23.37 12.76 -3.60
N ASN A 153 22.68 13.52 -4.45
CA ASN A 153 23.16 13.85 -5.78
C ASN A 153 24.43 14.72 -5.73
N VAL A 154 24.49 15.71 -4.83
CA VAL A 154 25.69 16.53 -4.62
C VAL A 154 26.88 15.68 -4.14
N LYS A 155 26.66 14.78 -3.17
CA LYS A 155 27.70 13.86 -2.67
C LYS A 155 28.25 12.96 -3.78
N ARG A 156 27.36 12.38 -4.63
CA ARG A 156 27.76 11.59 -5.79
C ARG A 156 28.59 12.39 -6.79
N ARG A 157 28.20 13.63 -7.11
CA ARG A 157 28.94 14.52 -8.02
C ARG A 157 30.36 14.80 -7.49
N GLN A 158 30.49 15.12 -6.20
CA GLN A 158 31.81 15.33 -5.59
C GLN A 158 32.68 14.07 -5.61
N GLN A 159 32.07 12.89 -5.43
CA GLN A 159 32.79 11.62 -5.43
C GLN A 159 33.22 11.17 -6.83
N THR A 160 32.41 11.44 -7.86
CA THR A 160 32.78 11.27 -9.27
C THR A 160 33.92 12.20 -9.65
N LEU A 161 33.85 13.49 -9.26
CA LEU A 161 34.95 14.44 -9.49
C LEU A 161 36.23 13.96 -8.81
N LYS A 162 36.18 13.61 -7.52
CA LYS A 162 37.36 13.08 -6.81
C LYS A 162 37.94 11.83 -7.48
N LYS A 163 37.11 10.91 -7.99
CA LYS A 163 37.58 9.73 -8.74
C LYS A 163 38.25 10.10 -10.06
N ILE A 164 37.74 11.09 -10.80
CA ILE A 164 38.37 11.55 -12.05
C ILE A 164 39.74 12.18 -11.77
N TYR A 165 39.84 12.99 -10.72
CA TYR A 165 41.09 13.70 -10.37
C TYR A 165 42.16 12.82 -9.71
N PHE A 166 41.80 11.67 -9.11
CA PHE A 166 42.73 10.73 -8.47
C PHE A 166 43.04 9.48 -9.32
N SER A 167 42.54 9.41 -10.57
CA SER A 167 42.83 8.33 -11.52
C SER A 167 43.90 8.66 -12.56
N PHE A 168 44.59 9.80 -12.41
CA PHE A 168 45.83 10.19 -13.10
C PHE A 168 46.95 10.26 -12.07
#